data_AF-A0A6C0E5Q0-F1
#
_entry.id   AF-A0A6C0E5Q0-F1
#
_cell.length_a   1.000
_cell.length_b   1.000
_cell.length_c   1.000
_cell.angle_alpha   90.00
_cell.angle_beta   90.00
_cell.angle_gamma   90.00
#
_symmetry.space_group_name_H-M   'P 1'
#
loop_
_entity.id
_entity.type
_entity.pdbx_description
1 polymer ?
#
loop_
_entity_poly.entity_id
_entity_poly.type
_entity_poly.pdbx_seq_one_letter_code
_entity_poly.pdbx_strand_id
1 'polypeptide(L)'
;MSYVIAIPSYQRYSILEQKTLSMLNKYNIPKKRIYVFVADQNEQKIYHDYLNPALYGHLIVGKKGLKNQRNFITKFFPENQEILQLDDDISELKILANKVINHADFSKFQQTQRKKTQKKINNPRRQYTQSFRKQNFLKPLTDLDKFATKAFQTLRDKNLYLWGIYPINNPYFMNHHITTDLRLIVGTVWGQINRHDDDLVLTIDEKEDVERTLQHYTKDNGVLRFNNISAVTTYYKTPGGMQAHNRDRKKDALESAVYLNKKYPDLTQLYLEKKSGYAEVKLKDQRQK
;
A
#
# COMPACT_ATOMS: atom_id res chain seq x y z
N MET A 1 -15.54 -9.04 -13.58
CA MET A 1 -15.17 -9.89 -12.42
C MET A 1 -15.25 -9.04 -11.16
N SER A 2 -15.60 -9.61 -10.01
CA SER A 2 -15.57 -8.88 -8.73
C SER A 2 -14.34 -9.29 -7.92
N TYR A 3 -13.64 -8.31 -7.38
CA TYR A 3 -12.51 -8.55 -6.48
C TYR A 3 -12.90 -9.23 -5.17
N VAL A 4 -11.93 -9.91 -4.56
CA VAL A 4 -11.97 -10.45 -3.20
C VAL A 4 -11.08 -9.63 -2.28
N ILE A 5 -11.33 -9.67 -0.98
CA ILE A 5 -10.52 -9.05 0.05
C ILE A 5 -9.82 -10.14 0.86
N ALA A 6 -8.50 -10.07 0.94
CA ALA A 6 -7.68 -10.98 1.74
C ALA A 6 -7.03 -10.21 2.90
N ILE A 7 -7.21 -10.71 4.12
CA ILE A 7 -6.70 -10.09 5.35
C ILE A 7 -5.85 -11.12 6.10
N PRO A 8 -4.51 -11.09 5.97
CA PRO A 8 -3.65 -11.87 6.84
C PRO A 8 -3.68 -11.32 8.26
N SER A 9 -3.85 -12.18 9.27
CA SER A 9 -3.86 -11.78 10.68
C SER A 9 -3.25 -12.85 11.59
N TYR A 10 -2.56 -12.40 12.64
CA TYR A 10 -1.93 -13.27 13.62
C TYR A 10 -1.89 -12.58 14.99
N GLN A 11 -2.46 -13.22 16.02
CA GLN A 11 -2.56 -12.73 17.39
C GLN A 11 -3.21 -11.34 17.50
N ARG A 12 -4.20 -11.07 16.64
CA ARG A 12 -4.85 -9.76 16.49
C ARG A 12 -6.35 -9.85 16.28
N TYR A 13 -6.99 -10.94 16.68
CA TYR A 13 -8.44 -11.15 16.53
C TYR A 13 -9.28 -9.94 17.00
N SER A 14 -8.96 -9.37 18.17
CA SER A 14 -9.70 -8.20 18.70
C SER A 14 -9.47 -6.93 17.88
N ILE A 15 -8.24 -6.70 17.45
CA ILE A 15 -7.86 -5.52 16.66
C ILE A 15 -8.47 -5.60 15.26
N LEU A 16 -8.44 -6.78 14.66
CA LEU A 16 -9.05 -7.07 13.36
C LEU A 16 -10.54 -6.72 13.36
N GLU A 17 -11.28 -7.18 14.37
CA GLU A 17 -12.71 -6.85 14.50
C GLU A 17 -12.93 -5.34 14.67
N GLN A 18 -12.25 -4.74 15.65
CA GLN A 18 -12.45 -3.34 16.03
C GLN A 18 -12.04 -2.35 14.91
N LYS A 19 -11.09 -2.74 14.06
CA LYS A 19 -10.54 -1.89 13.01
C LYS A 19 -10.97 -2.35 11.62
N THR A 20 -10.20 -3.25 10.98
CA THR A 20 -10.35 -3.53 9.55
C THR A 20 -11.74 -4.09 9.21
N LEU A 21 -12.26 -5.04 9.99
CA LEU A 21 -13.60 -5.59 9.75
C LEU A 21 -14.72 -4.56 10.01
N SER A 22 -14.61 -3.79 11.10
CA SER A 22 -15.53 -2.67 11.37
C SER A 22 -15.53 -1.63 10.24
N MET A 23 -14.35 -1.27 9.72
CA MET A 23 -14.21 -0.38 8.57
C MET A 23 -14.86 -0.96 7.32
N LEU A 24 -14.63 -2.23 6.98
CA LEU A 24 -15.25 -2.89 5.83
C LEU A 24 -16.78 -2.93 5.95
N ASN A 25 -17.30 -3.18 7.16
CA ASN A 25 -18.73 -3.15 7.43
C ASN A 25 -19.33 -1.75 7.24
N LYS A 26 -18.63 -0.68 7.69
CA LYS A 26 -19.06 0.72 7.44
C LYS A 26 -19.10 1.06 5.95
N TYR A 27 -18.23 0.44 5.14
CA TYR A 27 -18.26 0.56 3.69
C TYR A 27 -19.32 -0.32 3.01
N ASN A 28 -20.11 -1.08 3.77
CA ASN A 28 -21.10 -2.03 3.27
C ASN A 28 -20.49 -3.07 2.31
N ILE A 29 -19.23 -3.46 2.55
CA ILE A 29 -18.60 -4.50 1.75
C ILE A 29 -19.29 -5.84 2.03
N PRO A 30 -19.74 -6.58 1.00
CA PRO A 30 -20.35 -7.88 1.21
C PRO A 30 -19.40 -8.85 1.92
N LYS A 31 -19.82 -9.40 3.05
CA LYS A 31 -18.97 -10.31 3.86
C LYS A 31 -18.43 -11.50 3.06
N LYS A 32 -19.19 -11.99 2.07
CA LYS A 32 -18.77 -13.07 1.14
C LYS A 32 -17.51 -12.77 0.32
N ARG A 33 -17.10 -11.50 0.24
CA ARG A 33 -15.84 -11.10 -0.41
C ARG A 33 -14.66 -11.08 0.56
N ILE A 34 -14.89 -11.23 1.87
CA ILE A 34 -13.89 -11.02 2.91
C ILE A 34 -13.36 -12.38 3.38
N TYR A 35 -12.06 -12.59 3.14
CA TYR A 35 -11.30 -13.76 3.54
C TYR A 35 -10.28 -13.35 4.59
N VAL A 36 -10.44 -13.86 5.81
CA VAL A 36 -9.46 -13.73 6.89
C VAL A 36 -8.56 -14.95 6.85
N PHE A 37 -7.25 -14.73 6.78
CA PHE A 37 -6.27 -15.80 6.79
C PHE A 37 -5.45 -15.77 8.09
N VAL A 38 -5.43 -16.90 8.80
CA VAL A 38 -4.76 -17.06 10.09
C VAL A 38 -3.59 -18.05 9.99
N ALA A 39 -2.65 -17.98 10.94
CA ALA A 39 -1.37 -18.67 10.82
C ALA A 39 -1.45 -20.20 11.00
N ASP A 40 -2.38 -20.69 11.82
CA ASP A 40 -2.53 -22.10 12.18
C ASP A 40 -3.95 -22.40 12.72
N GLN A 41 -4.19 -23.67 13.07
CA GLN A 41 -5.47 -24.17 13.59
C GLN A 41 -5.85 -23.56 14.95
N ASN A 42 -4.87 -23.25 15.81
CA ASN A 42 -5.14 -22.65 17.11
C ASN A 42 -5.65 -21.22 16.93
N GLU A 43 -4.98 -20.45 16.07
CA GLU A 43 -5.46 -19.11 15.69
C GLU A 43 -6.84 -19.17 15.06
N GLN A 44 -7.13 -20.15 14.19
CA GLN A 44 -8.47 -20.29 13.61
C GLN A 44 -9.54 -20.46 14.67
N LYS A 45 -9.31 -21.31 15.68
CA LYS A 45 -10.25 -21.50 16.78
C LYS A 45 -10.48 -20.21 17.55
N ILE A 46 -9.41 -19.51 17.95
CA ILE A 46 -9.52 -18.25 18.70
C ILE A 46 -10.28 -17.19 17.88
N TYR A 47 -9.98 -17.06 16.60
CA TYR A 47 -10.63 -16.10 15.71
C TYR A 47 -12.10 -16.47 15.46
N HIS A 48 -12.41 -17.75 15.29
CA HIS A 48 -13.77 -18.22 15.14
C HIS A 48 -14.62 -17.92 16.38
N ASP A 49 -14.07 -18.17 17.58
CA ASP A 49 -14.79 -17.99 18.84
C ASP A 49 -14.97 -16.51 19.21
N TYR A 50 -14.07 -15.64 18.77
CA TYR A 50 -14.12 -14.21 19.08
C TYR A 50 -14.85 -13.36 18.03
N LEU A 51 -14.56 -13.58 16.74
CA LEU A 51 -15.00 -12.68 15.68
C LEU A 51 -16.49 -12.82 15.39
N ASN A 52 -17.17 -11.68 15.20
CA ASN A 52 -18.56 -11.67 14.74
C ASN A 52 -18.67 -12.24 13.30
N PRO A 53 -19.40 -13.36 13.08
CA PRO A 53 -19.53 -14.00 11.76
C PRO A 53 -20.36 -13.20 10.74
N ALA A 54 -20.96 -12.08 11.15
CA ALA A 54 -21.57 -11.13 10.23
C ALA A 54 -20.53 -10.28 9.46
N LEU A 55 -19.31 -10.16 9.97
CA LEU A 55 -18.29 -9.23 9.46
C LEU A 55 -17.36 -9.83 8.39
N TYR A 56 -17.32 -11.16 8.25
CA TYR A 56 -16.48 -11.85 7.28
C TYR A 56 -17.20 -13.06 6.66
N GLY A 57 -16.69 -13.56 5.54
CA GLY A 57 -17.28 -14.70 4.82
C GLY A 57 -16.48 -15.98 4.99
N HIS A 58 -15.16 -15.87 5.08
CA HIS A 58 -14.25 -17.01 5.08
C HIS A 58 -13.13 -16.82 6.11
N LEU A 59 -12.85 -17.86 6.90
CA LEU A 59 -11.75 -17.92 7.84
C LEU A 59 -10.85 -19.11 7.50
N ILE A 60 -9.66 -18.85 6.97
CA ILE A 60 -8.80 -19.83 6.31
C ILE A 60 -7.49 -20.00 7.09
N VAL A 61 -7.10 -21.26 7.34
CA VAL A 61 -5.77 -21.58 7.87
C VAL A 61 -4.75 -21.47 6.74
N GLY A 62 -3.79 -20.56 6.89
CA GLY A 62 -2.71 -20.34 5.94
C GLY A 62 -1.35 -20.79 6.48
N LYS A 63 -0.38 -19.87 6.49
CA LYS A 63 1.01 -20.16 6.84
C LYS A 63 1.61 -19.04 7.67
N LYS A 64 2.11 -19.38 8.85
CA LYS A 64 2.81 -18.45 9.74
C LYS A 64 3.95 -17.68 9.04
N GLY A 65 4.03 -16.38 9.36
CA GLY A 65 4.98 -15.43 8.79
C GLY A 65 4.40 -14.67 7.59
N LEU A 66 4.54 -13.34 7.56
CA LEU A 66 3.84 -12.49 6.60
C LEU A 66 4.17 -12.84 5.14
N LYS A 67 5.45 -13.05 4.81
CA LYS A 67 5.90 -13.53 3.49
C LYS A 67 5.18 -14.82 3.09
N ASN A 68 5.23 -15.83 3.96
CA ASN A 68 4.65 -17.14 3.70
C ASN A 68 3.13 -17.05 3.55
N GLN A 69 2.49 -16.21 4.36
CA GLN A 69 1.05 -15.96 4.32
C GLN A 69 0.64 -15.29 3.01
N ARG A 70 1.41 -14.31 2.51
CA ARG A 70 1.16 -13.65 1.21
C ARG A 70 1.37 -14.61 0.03
N ASN A 71 2.44 -15.39 0.05
CA ASN A 71 2.65 -16.45 -0.94
C ASN A 71 1.53 -17.49 -0.92
N PHE A 72 1.01 -17.84 0.27
CA PHE A 72 -0.13 -18.73 0.41
C PHE A 72 -1.41 -18.12 -0.20
N ILE A 73 -1.69 -16.84 0.10
CA ILE A 73 -2.85 -16.11 -0.45
C ILE A 73 -2.80 -16.09 -1.99
N THR A 74 -1.64 -15.79 -2.59
CA THR A 74 -1.46 -15.82 -4.04
C THR A 74 -1.80 -17.18 -4.64
N LYS A 75 -1.33 -18.27 -4.02
CA LYS A 75 -1.61 -19.66 -4.48
C LYS A 75 -3.04 -20.12 -4.21
N PHE A 76 -3.68 -19.60 -3.16
CA PHE A 76 -5.03 -19.97 -2.76
C PHE A 76 -6.08 -19.51 -3.78
N PHE A 77 -5.93 -18.31 -4.31
CA PHE A 77 -6.82 -17.77 -5.33
C PHE A 77 -6.34 -18.15 -6.75
N PRO A 78 -7.27 -18.34 -7.71
CA PRO A 78 -6.90 -18.66 -9.09
C PRO A 78 -6.19 -17.49 -9.77
N GLU A 79 -5.53 -17.77 -10.90
CA GLU A 79 -4.99 -16.72 -11.77
C GLU A 79 -6.09 -15.75 -12.24
N ASN A 80 -5.70 -14.51 -12.50
CA ASN A 80 -6.55 -13.40 -12.92
C ASN A 80 -7.60 -12.95 -11.89
N GLN A 81 -7.67 -13.58 -10.70
CA GLN A 81 -8.48 -13.07 -9.60
C GLN A 81 -7.97 -11.69 -9.18
N GLU A 82 -8.86 -10.71 -9.12
CA GLU A 82 -8.58 -9.42 -8.48
C GLU A 82 -8.58 -9.62 -6.96
N ILE A 83 -7.46 -9.33 -6.31
CA ILE A 83 -7.29 -9.50 -4.86
C ILE A 83 -6.92 -8.14 -4.26
N LEU A 84 -7.77 -7.62 -3.37
CA LEU A 84 -7.47 -6.49 -2.50
C LEU A 84 -6.90 -7.04 -1.19
N GLN A 85 -5.63 -6.78 -0.91
CA GLN A 85 -5.01 -7.18 0.35
C GLN A 85 -4.98 -6.00 1.33
N LEU A 86 -5.38 -6.28 2.57
CA LEU A 86 -5.48 -5.31 3.66
C LEU A 86 -4.76 -5.84 4.90
N ASP A 87 -4.01 -5.00 5.60
CA ASP A 87 -3.56 -5.30 6.96
C ASP A 87 -4.76 -5.37 7.95
N ASP A 88 -4.55 -6.02 9.08
CA ASP A 88 -5.57 -6.28 10.10
C ASP A 88 -5.82 -5.13 11.10
N ASP A 89 -5.14 -3.99 10.94
CA ASP A 89 -5.21 -2.87 11.89
C ASP A 89 -5.53 -1.50 11.26
N ILE A 90 -6.34 -1.50 10.20
CA ILE A 90 -6.73 -0.31 9.44
C ILE A 90 -8.04 0.25 9.98
N SER A 91 -8.00 1.49 10.48
CA SER A 91 -9.18 2.15 11.03
C SER A 91 -9.99 2.91 9.99
N GLU A 92 -9.33 3.45 8.96
CA GLU A 92 -10.00 4.29 7.96
C GLU A 92 -9.15 4.47 6.70
N LEU A 93 -9.80 4.67 5.56
CA LEU A 93 -9.15 5.15 4.34
C LEU A 93 -9.45 6.64 4.15
N LYS A 94 -8.44 7.40 3.73
CA LYS A 94 -8.51 8.83 3.51
C LYS A 94 -8.24 9.18 2.05
N ILE A 95 -8.89 10.23 1.58
CA ILE A 95 -8.66 10.84 0.27
C ILE A 95 -8.20 12.29 0.44
N LEU A 96 -7.23 12.68 -0.37
CA LEU A 96 -6.74 14.06 -0.47
C LEU A 96 -7.82 14.97 -1.07
N ALA A 97 -8.10 16.06 -0.38
CA ALA A 97 -8.94 17.16 -0.83
C ALA A 97 -8.22 18.49 -0.61
N ASN A 98 -8.61 19.52 -1.35
CA ASN A 98 -8.03 20.87 -1.21
C ASN A 98 -9.15 21.86 -0.85
N LYS A 99 -8.82 22.89 -0.06
CA LYS A 99 -9.84 23.83 0.45
C LYS A 99 -10.51 24.67 -0.65
N VAL A 100 -9.84 25.04 -1.75
CA VAL A 100 -10.37 25.79 -2.94
C VAL A 100 -9.41 25.46 -4.13
N ILE A 101 -9.74 25.36 -5.44
CA ILE A 101 -10.38 26.36 -6.31
C ILE A 101 -11.12 25.78 -7.55
N ASN A 102 -12.26 26.40 -7.89
CA ASN A 102 -12.88 26.46 -9.22
C ASN A 102 -11.81 26.54 -10.33
N HIS A 103 -11.99 25.78 -11.41
CA HIS A 103 -11.08 25.74 -12.58
C HIS A 103 -10.70 27.13 -13.15
N ALA A 104 -11.53 28.15 -12.92
CA ALA A 104 -11.33 29.51 -13.37
C ALA A 104 -10.09 30.20 -12.75
N ASP A 105 -9.79 30.03 -11.45
CA ASP A 105 -8.68 30.79 -10.84
C ASP A 105 -7.33 30.11 -11.04
N PHE A 106 -7.30 28.79 -11.27
CA PHE A 106 -6.07 28.08 -11.67
C PHE A 106 -5.58 28.54 -13.05
N SER A 107 -6.51 28.71 -14.00
CA SER A 107 -6.25 29.20 -15.35
C SER A 107 -5.74 30.64 -15.37
N LYS A 108 -6.38 31.54 -14.61
CA LYS A 108 -5.96 32.95 -14.45
C LYS A 108 -4.58 33.08 -13.77
N PHE A 109 -4.26 32.19 -12.84
CA PHE A 109 -2.97 32.18 -12.17
C PHE A 109 -1.81 31.76 -13.08
N GLN A 110 -2.00 30.75 -13.96
CA GLN A 110 -0.96 30.35 -14.91
C GLN A 110 -0.65 31.45 -15.94
N GLN A 111 -1.64 32.20 -16.41
CA GLN A 111 -1.45 33.32 -17.34
C GLN A 111 -0.69 34.49 -16.71
N THR A 112 -0.93 34.81 -15.44
CA THR A 112 -0.28 35.92 -14.74
C THR A 112 1.20 35.65 -14.42
N GLN A 113 1.59 34.38 -14.22
CA GLN A 113 2.98 34.01 -13.94
C GLN A 113 3.87 33.97 -15.19
N ARG A 114 3.31 33.65 -16.37
CA ARG A 114 4.02 33.76 -17.65
C ARG A 114 4.48 35.19 -17.95
N LYS A 115 3.78 36.21 -17.43
CA LYS A 115 4.12 37.63 -17.62
C LYS A 115 5.15 38.19 -16.62
N LYS A 116 5.52 37.46 -15.55
CA LYS A 116 6.37 37.98 -14.44
C LYS A 116 7.79 37.41 -14.37
N THR A 117 8.25 36.64 -15.36
CA THR A 117 9.59 36.04 -15.34
C THR A 117 10.65 36.94 -16.01
N GLN A 118 10.95 38.07 -15.40
CA GLN A 118 12.20 38.81 -15.58
C GLN A 118 12.53 39.57 -14.28
N LYS A 119 13.04 38.87 -13.25
CA LYS A 119 14.05 39.33 -12.28
C LYS A 119 14.17 38.42 -11.03
N LYS A 120 15.42 38.03 -10.74
CA LYS A 120 16.07 37.54 -9.51
C LYS A 120 15.41 36.43 -8.65
N ILE A 121 16.01 35.24 -8.79
CA ILE A 121 16.42 34.23 -7.78
C ILE A 121 15.80 34.37 -6.38
N ASN A 122 14.59 33.84 -6.23
CA ASN A 122 14.10 33.11 -5.07
C ASN A 122 13.05 32.16 -5.62
N ASN A 123 13.35 30.86 -5.70
CA ASN A 123 12.68 29.90 -6.58
C ASN A 123 11.14 29.87 -6.35
N PRO A 124 10.33 30.65 -7.11
CA PRO A 124 8.95 30.99 -6.71
C PRO A 124 8.04 29.76 -6.72
N ARG A 125 8.39 28.78 -7.56
CA ARG A 125 7.75 27.47 -7.64
C ARG A 125 7.80 26.71 -6.31
N ARG A 126 8.87 26.84 -5.52
CA ARG A 126 9.04 26.11 -4.25
C ARG A 126 8.19 26.70 -3.12
N GLN A 127 8.10 28.02 -3.03
CA GLN A 127 7.17 28.68 -2.08
C GLN A 127 5.71 28.47 -2.48
N TYR A 128 5.39 28.51 -3.78
CA TYR A 128 4.04 28.28 -4.28
C TYR A 128 3.55 26.83 -4.10
N THR A 129 4.41 25.84 -4.34
CA THR A 129 4.06 24.43 -4.06
C THR A 129 3.86 24.17 -2.57
N GLN A 130 4.60 24.85 -1.69
CA GLN A 130 4.38 24.78 -0.24
C GLN A 130 3.06 25.45 0.19
N SER A 131 2.71 26.62 -0.36
CA SER A 131 1.46 27.30 -0.02
C SER A 131 0.22 26.51 -0.48
N PHE A 132 0.29 25.85 -1.64
CA PHE A 132 -0.78 24.96 -2.11
C PHE A 132 -0.92 23.72 -1.22
N ARG A 133 0.20 23.07 -0.83
CA ARG A 133 0.18 21.92 0.09
C ARG A 133 -0.40 22.24 1.47
N LYS A 134 -0.33 23.49 1.93
CA LYS A 134 -1.00 23.94 3.18
C LYS A 134 -2.53 23.95 3.06
N GLN A 135 -3.08 23.97 1.85
CA GLN A 135 -4.52 23.92 1.60
C GLN A 135 -5.05 22.49 1.47
N ASN A 136 -4.15 21.51 1.33
CA ASN A 136 -4.50 20.10 1.30
C ASN A 136 -4.96 19.63 2.68
N PHE A 137 -5.97 18.80 2.70
CA PHE A 137 -6.43 18.09 3.88
C PHE A 137 -6.97 16.72 3.49
N LEU A 138 -7.19 15.86 4.49
CA LEU A 138 -7.69 14.50 4.28
C LEU A 138 -9.16 14.42 4.69
N LYS A 139 -9.99 13.87 3.81
CA LYS A 139 -11.37 13.47 4.10
C LYS A 139 -11.47 11.95 4.18
N PRO A 140 -12.45 11.40 4.91
CA PRO A 140 -12.82 9.99 4.77
C PRO A 140 -13.04 9.63 3.29
N LEU A 141 -12.48 8.52 2.83
CA LEU A 141 -12.95 7.90 1.59
C LEU A 141 -14.37 7.42 1.86
N THR A 142 -15.31 7.72 0.96
CA THR A 142 -16.74 7.43 1.18
C THR A 142 -17.20 6.10 0.60
N ASP A 143 -16.48 5.58 -0.39
CA ASP A 143 -16.89 4.40 -1.14
C ASP A 143 -15.65 3.58 -1.54
N LEU A 144 -15.37 2.53 -0.77
CA LEU A 144 -14.27 1.61 -1.00
C LEU A 144 -14.53 0.71 -2.21
N ASP A 145 -15.77 0.25 -2.42
CA ASP A 145 -16.09 -0.67 -3.51
C ASP A 145 -15.88 -0.02 -4.88
N LYS A 146 -16.35 1.22 -5.03
CA LYS A 146 -16.11 2.03 -6.22
C LYS A 146 -14.63 2.33 -6.44
N PHE A 147 -13.89 2.63 -5.36
CA PHE A 147 -12.45 2.87 -5.45
C PHE A 147 -11.70 1.61 -5.91
N ALA A 148 -11.93 0.47 -5.26
CA ALA A 148 -11.27 -0.80 -5.58
C ALA A 148 -11.59 -1.24 -7.01
N THR A 149 -12.86 -1.17 -7.42
CA THR A 149 -13.29 -1.48 -8.79
C THR A 149 -12.58 -0.60 -9.82
N LYS A 150 -12.49 0.71 -9.56
CA LYS A 150 -11.75 1.64 -10.43
C LYS A 150 -10.25 1.31 -10.47
N ALA A 151 -9.66 0.93 -9.34
CA ALA A 151 -8.25 0.57 -9.27
C ALA A 151 -7.91 -0.66 -10.12
N PHE A 152 -8.72 -1.72 -10.03
CA PHE A 152 -8.53 -2.90 -10.87
C PHE A 152 -8.84 -2.66 -12.36
N GLN A 153 -9.83 -1.83 -12.67
CA GLN A 153 -10.06 -1.41 -14.05
C GLN A 153 -8.85 -0.65 -14.61
N THR A 154 -8.28 0.26 -13.82
CA THR A 154 -7.09 1.03 -14.23
C THR A 154 -5.87 0.13 -14.45
N LEU A 155 -5.73 -0.97 -13.69
CA LEU A 155 -4.70 -1.98 -13.94
C LEU A 155 -4.86 -2.60 -15.32
N ARG A 156 -6.07 -3.09 -15.66
CA ARG A 156 -6.37 -3.64 -17.00
C ARG A 156 -6.08 -2.66 -18.11
N ASP A 157 -6.60 -1.45 -17.99
CA ASP A 157 -6.46 -0.41 -19.03
C ASP A 157 -5.00 -0.06 -19.31
N LYS A 158 -4.12 -0.25 -18.33
CA LYS A 158 -2.69 0.04 -18.41
C LYS A 158 -1.82 -1.20 -18.63
N ASN A 159 -2.42 -2.39 -18.70
CA ASN A 159 -1.72 -3.67 -18.73
C ASN A 159 -0.69 -3.82 -17.58
N LEU A 160 -1.11 -3.42 -16.36
CA LEU A 160 -0.32 -3.56 -15.13
C LEU A 160 -1.01 -4.54 -14.17
N TYR A 161 -0.27 -5.10 -13.22
CA TYR A 161 -0.79 -6.16 -12.33
C TYR A 161 -0.74 -5.84 -10.84
N LEU A 162 -0.15 -4.71 -10.44
CA LEU A 162 -0.02 -4.30 -9.03
C LEU A 162 -0.41 -2.84 -8.83
N TRP A 163 -1.30 -2.58 -7.86
CA TRP A 163 -1.65 -1.23 -7.43
C TRP A 163 -1.53 -1.05 -5.91
N GLY A 164 -1.34 0.20 -5.47
CA GLY A 164 -1.34 0.57 -4.06
C GLY A 164 -1.67 2.02 -3.77
N ILE A 165 -1.74 2.33 -2.49
CA ILE A 165 -2.02 3.68 -1.98
C ILE A 165 -0.74 4.39 -1.51
N TYR A 166 -0.86 5.67 -1.15
CA TYR A 166 0.24 6.43 -0.58
C TYR A 166 0.57 5.96 0.85
N PRO A 167 1.85 5.74 1.19
CA PRO A 167 2.23 5.08 2.46
C PRO A 167 2.04 5.94 3.71
N ILE A 168 2.00 7.26 3.57
CA ILE A 168 1.96 8.19 4.71
C ILE A 168 0.64 8.96 4.72
N ASN A 169 -0.12 8.82 5.80
CA ASN A 169 -1.37 9.56 6.02
C ASN A 169 -1.10 11.01 6.44
N ASN A 170 -0.52 11.80 5.53
CA ASN A 170 -0.23 13.21 5.74
C ASN A 170 -0.43 14.00 4.42
N PRO A 171 -1.42 14.92 4.36
CA PRO A 171 -1.81 15.62 3.14
C PRO A 171 -0.70 16.54 2.59
N TYR A 172 0.28 16.92 3.41
CA TYR A 172 1.42 17.74 2.99
C TYR A 172 2.33 17.02 1.97
N PHE A 173 2.44 15.68 2.07
CA PHE A 173 3.29 14.87 1.19
C PHE A 173 2.54 14.21 0.03
N MET A 174 1.21 14.15 0.14
CA MET A 174 0.32 13.56 -0.86
C MET A 174 0.05 14.51 -2.04
N ASN A 175 -0.42 13.95 -3.15
CA ASN A 175 -0.84 14.74 -4.32
C ASN A 175 -1.86 13.97 -5.17
N HIS A 176 -2.53 14.67 -6.10
CA HIS A 176 -3.61 14.08 -6.92
C HIS A 176 -3.15 13.21 -8.09
N HIS A 177 -1.85 13.17 -8.42
CA HIS A 177 -1.37 12.40 -9.56
C HIS A 177 -1.37 10.92 -9.23
N ILE A 178 -1.94 10.12 -10.13
CA ILE A 178 -1.76 8.68 -10.14
C ILE A 178 -0.51 8.40 -10.97
N THR A 179 0.39 7.56 -10.48
CA THR A 179 1.67 7.29 -11.14
C THR A 179 1.81 5.83 -11.51
N THR A 180 2.59 5.56 -12.56
CA THR A 180 2.95 4.21 -13.02
C THR A 180 4.46 3.95 -13.00
N ASP A 181 5.26 4.94 -12.56
CA ASP A 181 6.70 4.85 -12.38
C ASP A 181 7.07 3.99 -11.15
N LEU A 182 8.36 3.71 -10.97
CA LEU A 182 8.83 2.92 -9.83
C LEU A 182 8.52 3.64 -8.51
N ARG A 183 7.50 3.14 -7.81
CA ARG A 183 7.03 3.63 -6.51
C ARG A 183 6.75 2.46 -5.60
N LEU A 184 7.17 2.57 -4.33
CA LEU A 184 6.82 1.58 -3.32
C LEU A 184 5.29 1.42 -3.24
N ILE A 185 4.85 0.16 -3.37
CA ILE A 185 3.49 -0.30 -3.09
C ILE A 185 3.49 -0.92 -1.70
N VAL A 186 3.13 -0.10 -0.71
CA VAL A 186 3.17 -0.47 0.72
C VAL A 186 2.26 -1.66 1.02
N GLY A 187 2.66 -2.48 1.98
CA GLY A 187 1.93 -3.69 2.36
C GLY A 187 0.55 -3.49 2.99
N THR A 188 0.17 -2.27 3.40
CA THR A 188 -1.04 -2.04 4.20
C THR A 188 -2.34 -2.08 3.41
N VAL A 189 -2.38 -1.48 2.22
CA VAL A 189 -3.54 -1.53 1.32
C VAL A 189 -3.02 -1.53 -0.10
N TRP A 190 -3.25 -2.64 -0.78
CA TRP A 190 -2.76 -2.85 -2.13
C TRP A 190 -3.63 -3.90 -2.82
N GLY A 191 -3.56 -3.95 -4.13
CA GLY A 191 -4.25 -5.00 -4.87
C GLY A 191 -3.46 -5.48 -6.07
N GLN A 192 -3.75 -6.72 -6.46
CA GLN A 192 -3.14 -7.35 -7.62
C GLN A 192 -4.18 -8.04 -8.49
N ILE A 193 -3.91 -8.09 -9.79
CA ILE A 193 -4.50 -9.11 -10.66
C ILE A 193 -3.58 -10.33 -10.51
N ASN A 194 -4.13 -11.40 -9.93
CA ASN A 194 -3.34 -12.52 -9.44
C ASN A 194 -2.61 -13.25 -10.58
N ARG A 195 -1.34 -13.61 -10.34
CA ARG A 195 -0.52 -14.43 -11.24
C ARG A 195 0.28 -15.43 -10.41
N HIS A 196 0.53 -16.61 -10.96
CA HIS A 196 1.27 -17.68 -10.27
C HIS A 196 2.71 -17.84 -10.77
N ASP A 197 3.24 -16.85 -11.50
CA ASP A 197 4.63 -16.87 -11.96
C ASP A 197 5.63 -17.04 -10.81
N ASP A 198 6.63 -17.91 -11.01
CA ASP A 198 7.67 -18.20 -10.00
C ASP A 198 8.50 -16.97 -9.62
N ASP A 199 8.69 -16.01 -10.55
CA ASP A 199 9.42 -14.77 -10.31
C ASP A 199 8.69 -13.76 -9.42
N LEU A 200 7.40 -13.99 -9.14
CA LEU A 200 6.56 -13.19 -8.23
C LEU A 200 6.45 -13.79 -6.83
N VAL A 201 7.10 -14.93 -6.55
CA VAL A 201 7.13 -15.54 -5.22
C VAL A 201 8.05 -14.72 -4.31
N LEU A 202 7.56 -14.31 -3.15
CA LEU A 202 8.34 -13.54 -2.17
C LEU A 202 9.36 -14.43 -1.46
N THR A 203 10.56 -13.92 -1.24
CA THR A 203 11.70 -14.66 -0.69
C THR A 203 12.18 -14.11 0.65
N ILE A 204 12.02 -12.81 0.89
CA ILE A 204 12.48 -12.13 2.12
C ILE A 204 11.33 -11.76 3.06
N ASP A 205 11.59 -11.74 4.37
CA ASP A 205 10.58 -11.42 5.37
C ASP A 205 10.48 -9.92 5.68
N GLU A 206 11.61 -9.25 5.93
CA GLU A 206 11.64 -7.78 6.06
C GLU A 206 11.74 -7.14 4.66
N LYS A 207 11.01 -6.05 4.44
CA LYS A 207 10.92 -5.36 3.13
C LYS A 207 10.29 -6.20 2.00
N GLU A 208 9.43 -7.16 2.32
CA GLU A 208 8.71 -7.95 1.31
C GLU A 208 7.85 -7.10 0.36
N ASP A 209 7.36 -5.94 0.81
CA ASP A 209 6.61 -5.01 -0.02
C ASP A 209 7.49 -4.30 -1.05
N VAL A 210 8.75 -4.04 -0.69
CA VAL A 210 9.79 -3.59 -1.62
C VAL A 210 10.10 -4.69 -2.64
N GLU A 211 10.25 -5.95 -2.21
CA GLU A 211 10.47 -7.08 -3.10
C GLU A 211 9.32 -7.22 -4.11
N ARG A 212 8.06 -7.28 -3.63
CA ARG A 212 6.86 -7.35 -4.48
C ARG A 212 6.81 -6.21 -5.49
N THR A 213 7.09 -4.99 -5.04
CA THR A 213 7.11 -3.81 -5.91
C THR A 213 8.13 -3.98 -7.02
N LEU A 214 9.35 -4.42 -6.69
CA LEU A 214 10.43 -4.60 -7.66
C LEU A 214 10.15 -5.74 -8.63
N GLN A 215 9.58 -6.86 -8.16
CA GLN A 215 9.19 -8.00 -9.00
C GLN A 215 8.17 -7.56 -10.06
N HIS A 216 7.06 -6.95 -9.65
CA HIS A 216 6.04 -6.45 -10.57
C HIS A 216 6.57 -5.34 -11.48
N TYR A 217 7.33 -4.38 -10.95
CA TYR A 217 7.88 -3.30 -11.77
C TYR A 217 8.83 -3.82 -12.85
N THR A 218 9.66 -4.82 -12.51
CA THR A 218 10.61 -5.44 -13.45
C THR A 218 9.87 -6.21 -14.54
N LYS A 219 8.82 -6.96 -14.17
CA LYS A 219 8.05 -7.79 -15.11
C LYS A 219 7.09 -6.96 -15.99
N ASP A 220 6.48 -5.92 -15.43
CA ASP A 220 5.37 -5.18 -16.04
C ASP A 220 5.77 -3.79 -16.55
N ASN A 221 7.03 -3.37 -16.34
CA ASN A 221 7.53 -2.01 -16.61
C ASN A 221 6.72 -0.89 -15.91
N GLY A 222 5.98 -1.22 -14.86
CA GLY A 222 5.16 -0.25 -14.13
C GLY A 222 4.49 -0.82 -12.89
N VAL A 223 4.16 0.07 -11.95
CA VAL A 223 3.30 -0.23 -10.80
C VAL A 223 2.38 0.96 -10.56
N LEU A 224 1.09 0.70 -10.31
CA LEU A 224 0.09 1.77 -10.19
C LEU A 224 0.02 2.29 -8.75
N ARG A 225 0.29 3.59 -8.52
CA ARG A 225 0.11 4.18 -7.18
C ARG A 225 -0.85 5.35 -7.16
N PHE A 226 -1.88 5.24 -6.32
CA PHE A 226 -2.82 6.32 -6.00
C PHE A 226 -2.21 7.22 -4.91
N ASN A 227 -1.54 8.30 -5.32
CA ASN A 227 -0.86 9.20 -4.38
C ASN A 227 -1.82 10.09 -3.56
N ASN A 228 -3.12 10.03 -3.87
CA ASN A 228 -4.18 10.78 -3.22
C ASN A 228 -4.99 9.97 -2.22
N ILE A 229 -4.69 8.68 -2.05
CA ILE A 229 -5.34 7.79 -1.08
C ILE A 229 -4.31 7.37 -0.03
N SER A 230 -4.70 7.32 1.23
CA SER A 230 -3.86 6.85 2.33
C SER A 230 -4.71 6.08 3.35
N ALA A 231 -4.08 5.32 4.23
CA ALA A 231 -4.74 4.56 5.30
C ALA A 231 -4.37 5.10 6.68
N VAL A 232 -5.32 5.09 7.60
CA VAL A 232 -5.10 5.34 9.03
C VAL A 232 -4.78 4.00 9.70
N THR A 233 -3.49 3.77 9.95
CA THR A 233 -2.95 2.60 10.68
C THR A 233 -1.83 3.06 11.62
N THR A 234 -1.43 2.21 12.56
CA THR A 234 -0.32 2.47 13.49
C THR A 234 0.85 1.52 13.21
N TYR A 235 1.68 1.88 12.23
CA TYR A 235 2.86 1.11 11.86
C TYR A 235 3.76 0.77 13.06
N TYR A 236 4.07 -0.53 13.21
CA TYR A 236 5.04 -1.08 14.15
C TYR A 236 4.77 -0.87 15.65
N LYS A 237 3.59 -0.39 16.05
CA LYS A 237 3.26 -0.22 17.48
C LYS A 237 2.26 -1.23 18.01
N THR A 238 1.55 -1.92 17.11
CA THR A 238 0.53 -2.89 17.47
C THR A 238 1.19 -4.25 17.79
N PRO A 239 1.03 -4.82 19.00
CA PRO A 239 1.48 -6.18 19.31
C PRO A 239 0.82 -7.23 18.39
N GLY A 240 1.39 -8.43 18.31
CA GLY A 240 0.97 -9.44 17.35
C GLY A 240 1.50 -9.19 15.93
N GLY A 241 1.07 -9.97 14.95
CA GLY A 241 1.53 -9.85 13.55
C GLY A 241 3.06 -9.98 13.44
N MET A 242 3.70 -9.07 12.68
CA MET A 242 5.16 -9.07 12.52
C MET A 242 5.91 -8.81 13.84
N GLN A 243 5.25 -8.20 14.83
CA GLN A 243 5.82 -7.80 16.12
C GLN A 243 5.78 -8.94 17.15
N ALA A 244 5.15 -10.08 16.84
CA ALA A 244 5.07 -11.23 17.74
C ALA A 244 6.39 -12.02 17.86
N HIS A 245 7.37 -11.75 17.00
CA HIS A 245 8.62 -12.49 16.95
C HIS A 245 9.78 -11.68 17.55
N ASN A 246 10.55 -12.30 18.45
CA ASN A 246 11.83 -11.77 18.95
C ASN A 246 12.92 -11.93 17.87
N ARG A 247 12.85 -11.13 16.81
CA ARG A 247 13.88 -11.06 15.74
C ARG A 247 14.78 -9.85 15.91
N ASP A 248 16.04 -9.98 15.51
CA ASP A 248 16.91 -8.83 15.32
C ASP A 248 16.52 -8.12 14.01
N ARG A 249 15.51 -7.26 14.11
CA ARG A 249 14.97 -6.54 12.96
C ARG A 249 15.99 -5.63 12.27
N LYS A 250 17.05 -5.19 12.96
CA LYS A 250 18.10 -4.37 12.34
C LYS A 250 18.95 -5.21 11.43
N LYS A 251 19.36 -6.40 11.89
CA LYS A 251 20.08 -7.38 11.10
C LYS A 251 19.24 -7.83 9.90
N ASP A 252 17.99 -8.24 10.12
CA ASP A 252 17.10 -8.69 9.05
C ASP A 252 16.86 -7.59 8.00
N ALA A 253 16.71 -6.33 8.43
CA ALA A 253 16.55 -5.20 7.53
C ALA A 253 17.82 -4.94 6.69
N LEU A 254 19.01 -5.13 7.24
CA LEU A 254 20.29 -5.01 6.53
C LEU A 254 20.44 -6.12 5.49
N GLU A 255 20.24 -7.37 5.88
CA GLU A 255 20.32 -8.52 4.97
C GLU A 255 19.35 -8.36 3.79
N SER A 256 18.11 -7.98 4.09
CA SER A 256 17.07 -7.72 3.09
C SER A 256 17.43 -6.55 2.16
N ALA A 257 17.98 -5.47 2.71
CA ALA A 257 18.39 -4.32 1.90
C ALA A 257 19.55 -4.65 0.95
N VAL A 258 20.57 -5.37 1.45
CA VAL A 258 21.72 -5.80 0.65
C VAL A 258 21.28 -6.79 -0.42
N TYR A 259 20.43 -7.76 -0.08
CA TYR A 259 19.87 -8.71 -1.04
C TYR A 259 19.13 -8.00 -2.18
N LEU A 260 18.19 -7.10 -1.85
CA LEU A 260 17.42 -6.36 -2.85
C LEU A 260 18.32 -5.49 -3.73
N ASN A 261 19.32 -4.84 -3.15
CA ASN A 261 20.25 -4.02 -3.92
C ASN A 261 21.14 -4.82 -4.86
N LYS A 262 21.54 -6.03 -4.46
CA LYS A 262 22.28 -6.96 -5.32
C LYS A 262 21.40 -7.53 -6.44
N LYS A 263 20.13 -7.84 -6.14
CA LYS A 263 19.18 -8.42 -7.12
C LYS A 263 18.68 -7.39 -8.14
N TYR A 264 18.52 -6.14 -7.74
CA TYR A 264 17.98 -5.06 -8.57
C TYR A 264 18.87 -3.81 -8.58
N PRO A 265 20.15 -3.90 -9.00
CA PRO A 265 21.13 -2.82 -8.86
C PRO A 265 20.73 -1.54 -9.61
N ASP A 266 20.02 -1.66 -10.73
CA ASP A 266 19.59 -0.51 -11.54
C ASP A 266 18.28 0.12 -11.06
N LEU A 267 17.58 -0.51 -10.11
CA LEU A 267 16.30 -0.04 -9.58
C LEU A 267 16.37 0.40 -8.13
N THR A 268 17.53 0.21 -7.50
CA THR A 268 17.70 0.38 -6.06
C THR A 268 19.00 1.11 -5.73
N GLN A 269 19.03 1.68 -4.52
CA GLN A 269 20.22 2.25 -3.93
C GLN A 269 20.17 2.03 -2.42
N LEU A 270 21.20 1.39 -1.86
CA LEU A 270 21.35 1.24 -0.41
C LEU A 270 21.37 2.58 0.30
N TYR A 271 20.70 2.64 1.45
CA TYR A 271 20.71 3.80 2.33
C TYR A 271 20.85 3.36 3.79
N LEU A 272 22.08 3.46 4.29
CA LEU A 272 22.46 2.98 5.63
C LEU A 272 22.54 4.10 6.68
N GLU A 273 22.49 5.36 6.25
CA GLU A 273 22.76 6.53 7.09
C GLU A 273 21.54 7.06 7.86
N LYS A 274 20.46 6.27 7.98
CA LYS A 274 19.30 6.72 8.77
C LYS A 274 19.66 6.78 10.25
N LYS A 275 19.25 7.86 10.92
CA LYS A 275 19.35 8.02 12.39
C LYS A 275 18.69 6.88 13.18
N SER A 276 17.71 6.17 12.60
CA SER A 276 17.05 5.03 13.24
C SER A 276 17.93 3.78 13.31
N GLY A 277 19.04 3.71 12.57
CA GLY A 277 19.94 2.56 12.50
C GLY A 277 19.40 1.37 11.69
N TYR A 278 18.24 1.51 11.04
CA TYR A 278 17.72 0.49 10.12
C TYR A 278 18.21 0.76 8.71
N ALA A 279 18.78 -0.27 8.07
CA ALA A 279 19.11 -0.21 6.66
C ALA A 279 17.87 -0.05 5.79
N GLU A 280 17.96 0.77 4.75
CA GLU A 280 16.89 1.04 3.81
C GLU A 280 17.34 0.85 2.37
N VAL A 281 16.35 0.67 1.50
CA VAL A 281 16.54 0.66 0.05
C VAL A 281 15.76 1.83 -0.53
N LYS A 282 16.45 2.73 -1.23
CA LYS A 282 15.80 3.75 -2.05
C LYS A 282 15.44 3.14 -3.40
N LEU A 283 14.18 3.25 -3.80
CA LEU A 283 13.74 2.87 -5.13
C LEU A 283 14.04 4.00 -6.12
N LYS A 284 14.79 3.68 -7.18
CA LYS A 284 15.18 4.62 -8.22
C LYS A 284 15.48 3.86 -9.51
N ASP A 285 14.66 4.05 -10.54
CA ASP A 285 14.95 3.51 -11.86
C ASP A 285 16.08 4.32 -12.51
N GLN A 286 17.25 3.73 -12.63
CA GLN A 286 18.45 4.35 -13.19
C GLN A 286 18.56 4.13 -14.70
N ARG A 287 17.70 3.30 -15.29
CA ARG A 287 17.69 2.96 -16.72
C ARG A 287 17.09 4.07 -17.58
N GLN A 288 16.32 4.97 -16.98
CA GLN A 288 15.64 6.09 -17.66
C GLN A 288 16.46 7.39 -17.67
N LYS A 289 17.79 7.29 -17.63
CA LYS A 289 18.69 8.44 -17.68
C LYS A 289 19.12 8.78 -19.10
#